data_AF-A0A6I5I7U2-F1
#
_entry.id   AF-A0A6I5I7U2-F1
#
_cell.length_a   1.000
_cell.length_b   1.000
_cell.length_c   1.000
_cell.angle_alpha   90.00
_cell.angle_beta   90.00
_cell.angle_gamma   90.00
#
_symmetry.space_group_name_H-M   'P 1'
#
loop_
_entity.id
_entity.type
_entity.pdbx_description
1 polymer ?
#
loop_
_entity_poly.entity_id
_entity_poly.type
_entity_poly.pdbx_seq_one_letter_code
_entity_poly.pdbx_strand_id
1 'polypeptide(L)'
;MERVDRCVVLVDAGYLLGAAASLLAGEPARSRITVDHAALIQQLRERAEADTEQPLLRIYWFDGAPDRVPQPEHRRLRVMPRVTVRLGALTRSDGRWAQKGVDAAMHAELTELARNRACSDVVLVTGDGDLLPGLMSAKEHGVAVHLWAVQAADGDYNQSEDLVAEADERRVLDRAWITQAVRAKETGGACAPTPVTRPEIAAILSAPLPESALAASAERASRAARAEAARTEETAPPPDAGPAAPPPHSHGTKGVPTPKDLAGTLRGPVGQAERPPAPQPAATLRWSSDRGWVERGGPLGEPAETASLPTLAQLTSAEQRWADREEDITTVGGDPFEVGQVFARRWMERLPETTHLQKLSTLYPRIPHRIDGELLRYAARFGLLAHKDDQIDEHDRYAIRAGFWREIDVRAAADHAPAAEKAAKSGPAGE
;
A
#
# COMPACT_ATOMS: atom_id res chain seq x y z
N MET A 1 25.84 -37.57 -19.75
CA MET A 1 25.29 -36.30 -19.26
C MET A 1 25.07 -36.51 -17.79
N GLU A 2 25.90 -35.94 -16.91
CA GLU A 2 25.71 -36.05 -15.47
C GLU A 2 24.30 -35.55 -15.14
N ARG A 3 23.52 -36.37 -14.44
CA ARG A 3 22.24 -35.94 -13.87
C ARG A 3 22.60 -34.94 -12.79
N VAL A 4 22.21 -33.69 -12.99
CA VAL A 4 22.43 -32.65 -11.99
C VAL A 4 21.24 -32.70 -11.06
N ASP A 5 21.37 -33.47 -9.99
CA ASP A 5 20.35 -33.62 -8.95
C ASP A 5 20.31 -32.31 -8.13
N ARG A 6 19.11 -31.71 -8.09
CA ARG A 6 18.84 -30.37 -7.58
C ARG A 6 17.40 -30.32 -7.12
N CYS A 7 17.12 -29.55 -6.08
CA CYS A 7 15.76 -29.29 -5.65
C CYS A 7 15.26 -27.91 -6.07
N VAL A 8 13.94 -27.79 -6.24
CA VAL A 8 13.23 -26.52 -6.46
C VAL A 8 12.15 -26.39 -5.39
N VAL A 9 11.91 -25.17 -4.90
CA VAL A 9 10.80 -24.88 -3.99
C VAL A 9 9.75 -24.05 -4.72
N LEU A 10 8.50 -24.50 -4.70
CA LEU A 10 7.32 -23.79 -5.19
C LEU A 10 6.49 -23.36 -3.98
N VAL A 11 6.37 -22.05 -3.74
CA VAL A 11 5.67 -21.50 -2.58
C VAL A 11 4.39 -20.82 -3.01
N ASP A 12 3.25 -21.32 -2.52
CA ASP A 12 2.00 -20.55 -2.49
C ASP A 12 2.03 -19.60 -1.27
N ALA A 13 2.25 -18.31 -1.54
CA ALA A 13 2.29 -17.29 -0.51
C ALA A 13 0.92 -17.05 0.15
N GLY A 14 -0.18 -17.29 -0.57
CA GLY A 14 -1.54 -17.23 -0.05
C GLY A 14 -1.73 -18.23 1.07
N TYR A 15 -1.42 -19.49 0.78
CA TYR A 15 -1.44 -20.55 1.76
C TYR A 15 -0.45 -20.32 2.90
N LEU A 16 0.85 -20.12 2.60
CA LEU A 16 1.90 -20.03 3.62
C LEU A 16 1.65 -18.89 4.61
N LEU A 17 1.40 -17.68 4.10
CA LEU A 17 1.22 -16.50 4.95
C LEU A 17 -0.16 -16.51 5.62
N GLY A 18 -1.19 -17.00 4.95
CA GLY A 18 -2.53 -17.15 5.54
C GLY A 18 -2.53 -18.16 6.70
N ALA A 19 -1.91 -19.32 6.51
CA ALA A 19 -1.80 -20.34 7.55
C ALA A 19 -0.89 -19.89 8.71
N ALA A 20 0.21 -19.19 8.42
CA ALA A 20 1.05 -18.58 9.47
C ALA A 20 0.28 -17.53 10.27
N ALA A 21 -0.54 -16.68 9.62
CA ALA A 21 -1.39 -15.72 10.30
C ALA A 21 -2.43 -16.41 11.20
N SER A 22 -3.11 -17.45 10.71
CA SER A 22 -4.02 -18.24 11.54
C SER A 22 -3.31 -18.87 12.74
N LEU A 23 -2.12 -19.45 12.55
CA LEU A 23 -1.36 -20.11 13.62
C LEU A 23 -0.88 -19.17 14.72
N LEU A 24 -0.53 -17.93 14.36
CA LEU A 24 0.08 -16.94 15.27
C LEU A 24 -0.91 -15.89 15.81
N ALA A 25 -1.89 -15.49 15.01
CA ALA A 25 -2.83 -14.41 15.31
C ALA A 25 -4.30 -14.86 15.35
N GLY A 26 -4.59 -16.14 15.05
CA GLY A 26 -5.93 -16.73 15.12
C GLY A 26 -6.84 -16.40 13.93
N GLU A 27 -6.41 -15.57 12.99
CA GLU A 27 -7.16 -15.18 11.79
C GLU A 27 -6.25 -15.28 10.55
N PRO A 28 -6.76 -15.73 9.38
CA PRO A 28 -5.98 -15.86 8.14
C PRO A 28 -5.70 -14.51 7.44
N ALA A 29 -5.52 -13.44 8.21
CA ALA A 29 -5.33 -12.09 7.70
C ALA A 29 -3.84 -11.72 7.70
N ARG A 30 -3.24 -11.56 6.51
CA ARG A 30 -1.81 -11.17 6.37
C ARG A 30 -1.46 -9.85 7.08
N SER A 31 -2.42 -8.93 7.20
CA SER A 31 -2.24 -7.65 7.92
C SER A 31 -2.00 -7.81 9.43
N ARG A 32 -2.28 -9.00 9.99
CA ARG A 32 -2.06 -9.34 11.40
C ARG A 32 -0.68 -9.90 11.69
N ILE A 33 0.18 -10.06 10.67
CA ILE A 33 1.53 -10.58 10.85
C ILE A 33 2.56 -9.66 10.19
N THR A 34 3.77 -9.69 10.73
CA THR A 34 4.97 -9.10 10.14
C THR A 34 5.89 -10.24 9.72
N VAL A 35 6.40 -10.18 8.49
CA VAL A 35 7.22 -11.24 7.89
C VAL A 35 8.61 -10.70 7.56
N ASP A 36 9.63 -11.29 8.19
CA ASP A 36 11.01 -11.17 7.73
C ASP A 36 11.21 -12.12 6.55
N HIS A 37 11.04 -11.57 5.35
CA HIS A 37 11.14 -12.35 4.11
C HIS A 37 12.56 -12.87 3.86
N ALA A 38 13.60 -12.17 4.33
CA ALA A 38 14.97 -12.63 4.16
C ALA A 38 15.22 -13.86 5.03
N ALA A 39 14.82 -13.81 6.30
CA ALA A 39 14.89 -14.95 7.21
C ALA A 39 14.04 -16.13 6.71
N LEU A 40 12.82 -15.87 6.20
CA LEU A 40 11.93 -16.91 5.68
C LEU A 40 12.54 -17.62 4.47
N ILE A 41 13.10 -16.87 3.51
CA ILE A 41 13.72 -17.43 2.32
C ILE A 41 14.97 -18.25 2.66
N GLN A 42 15.79 -17.81 3.63
CA GLN A 42 16.93 -18.59 4.09
C GLN A 42 16.48 -19.90 4.77
N GLN A 43 15.48 -19.82 5.65
CA GLN A 43 14.94 -21.01 6.29
C GLN A 43 14.36 -21.99 5.27
N LEU A 44 13.58 -21.53 4.29
CA LEU A 44 13.05 -22.39 3.22
C LEU A 44 14.17 -23.09 2.44
N ARG A 45 15.26 -22.37 2.14
CA ARG A 45 16.43 -22.94 1.45
C ARG A 45 17.09 -24.02 2.28
N GLU A 46 17.56 -23.67 3.48
CA GLU A 46 18.29 -24.60 4.35
C GLU A 46 17.47 -25.86 4.60
N ARG A 47 16.15 -25.67 4.73
CA ARG A 47 15.20 -26.73 5.00
C ARG A 47 14.91 -27.61 3.80
N ALA A 48 14.94 -27.06 2.59
CA ALA A 48 14.75 -27.81 1.36
C ALA A 48 15.98 -28.66 1.07
N GLU A 49 17.18 -28.08 1.23
CA GLU A 49 18.43 -28.80 1.05
C GLU A 49 18.60 -29.92 2.09
N ALA A 50 18.17 -29.69 3.34
CA ALA A 50 18.24 -30.71 4.38
C ALA A 50 17.34 -31.93 4.14
N ASP A 51 16.13 -31.74 3.60
CA ASP A 51 15.17 -32.84 3.45
C ASP A 51 15.26 -33.54 2.09
N THR A 52 15.61 -32.80 1.05
CA THR A 52 15.83 -33.40 -0.27
C THR A 52 17.24 -33.98 -0.40
N GLU A 53 18.17 -33.59 0.47
CA GLU A 53 19.61 -33.84 0.34
C GLU A 53 20.19 -33.33 -1.00
N GLN A 54 19.49 -32.41 -1.67
CA GLN A 54 19.89 -31.83 -2.95
C GLN A 54 20.20 -30.34 -2.84
N PRO A 55 21.14 -29.82 -3.66
CA PRO A 55 21.40 -28.39 -3.71
C PRO A 55 20.22 -27.61 -4.31
N LEU A 56 19.89 -26.46 -3.71
CA LEU A 56 18.78 -25.62 -4.16
C LEU A 56 19.09 -24.94 -5.50
N LEU A 57 18.25 -25.21 -6.50
CA LEU A 57 18.26 -24.47 -7.76
C LEU A 57 17.64 -23.08 -7.60
N ARG A 58 16.37 -23.02 -7.19
CA ARG A 58 15.55 -21.80 -7.14
C ARG A 58 14.34 -21.96 -6.23
N ILE A 59 13.93 -20.86 -5.60
CA ILE A 59 12.63 -20.71 -4.94
C ILE A 59 11.72 -19.89 -5.86
N TYR A 60 10.59 -20.44 -6.23
CA TYR A 60 9.53 -19.74 -6.93
C TYR A 60 8.46 -19.32 -5.93
N TRP A 61 8.23 -18.02 -5.85
CA TRP A 61 7.26 -17.41 -4.96
C TRP A 61 6.04 -16.99 -5.75
N PHE A 62 4.90 -17.63 -5.51
CA PHE A 62 3.65 -17.34 -6.18
C PHE A 62 2.73 -16.54 -5.25
N ASP A 63 2.29 -15.38 -5.72
CA ASP A 63 1.43 -14.50 -4.93
C ASP A 63 0.39 -13.78 -5.79
N GLY A 64 -0.68 -13.31 -5.17
CA GLY A 64 -1.66 -12.43 -5.78
C GLY A 64 -1.26 -10.97 -5.63
N ALA A 65 -1.38 -10.19 -6.71
CA ALA A 65 -1.26 -8.74 -6.61
C ALA A 65 -2.38 -8.03 -7.37
N PRO A 66 -2.87 -6.87 -6.87
CA PRO A 66 -3.78 -6.00 -7.61
C PRO A 66 -3.21 -5.69 -8.99
N ASP A 67 -3.99 -5.94 -10.04
CA ASP A 67 -3.61 -5.76 -11.46
C ASP A 67 -2.27 -6.40 -11.85
N ARG A 68 -1.82 -7.43 -11.10
CA ARG A 68 -0.49 -8.07 -11.24
C ARG A 68 0.70 -7.12 -11.04
N VAL A 69 0.48 -5.98 -10.40
CA VAL A 69 1.51 -4.98 -10.12
C VAL A 69 2.31 -5.39 -8.88
N PRO A 70 3.65 -5.50 -8.95
CA PRO A 70 4.46 -5.84 -7.78
C PRO A 70 4.35 -4.80 -6.65
N GLN A 71 3.90 -5.26 -5.49
CA GLN A 71 3.88 -4.56 -4.20
C GLN A 71 5.30 -4.43 -3.61
N PRO A 72 5.52 -3.57 -2.60
CA PRO A 72 6.85 -3.39 -1.99
C PRO A 72 7.50 -4.70 -1.54
N GLU A 73 6.74 -5.58 -0.88
CA GLU A 73 7.19 -6.91 -0.47
C GLU A 73 7.61 -7.79 -1.66
N HIS A 74 6.86 -7.75 -2.76
CA HIS A 74 7.22 -8.46 -3.99
C HIS A 74 8.53 -7.93 -4.60
N ARG A 75 8.77 -6.62 -4.52
CA ARG A 75 10.02 -6.01 -5.02
C ARG A 75 11.21 -6.42 -4.17
N ARG A 76 11.04 -6.50 -2.84
CA ARG A 76 12.06 -7.02 -1.91
C ARG A 76 12.41 -8.46 -2.23
N LEU A 77 11.41 -9.32 -2.42
CA LEU A 77 11.63 -10.73 -2.78
C LEU A 77 12.35 -10.90 -4.12
N ARG A 78 12.04 -10.06 -5.13
CA ARG A 78 12.63 -10.15 -6.48
C ARG A 78 14.14 -9.92 -6.53
N VAL A 79 14.71 -9.21 -5.56
CA VAL A 79 16.16 -8.94 -5.51
C VAL A 79 16.91 -9.99 -4.69
N MET A 80 16.21 -10.93 -4.03
CA MET A 80 16.85 -11.96 -3.23
C MET A 80 17.51 -13.04 -4.11
N PRO A 81 18.69 -13.57 -3.70
CA PRO A 81 19.38 -14.60 -4.47
C PRO A 81 18.54 -15.86 -4.67
N ARG A 82 18.44 -16.32 -5.92
CA ARG A 82 17.70 -17.54 -6.32
C ARG A 82 16.19 -17.50 -6.01
N VAL A 83 15.60 -16.32 -5.87
CA VAL A 83 14.15 -16.15 -5.73
C VAL A 83 13.55 -15.65 -7.05
N THR A 84 12.39 -16.17 -7.42
CA THR A 84 11.63 -15.71 -8.60
C THR A 84 10.17 -15.53 -8.23
N VAL A 85 9.69 -14.29 -8.30
CA VAL A 85 8.30 -13.95 -7.97
C VAL A 85 7.41 -14.04 -9.21
N ARG A 86 6.34 -14.82 -9.10
CA ARG A 86 5.26 -14.98 -10.08
C ARG A 86 3.98 -14.40 -9.50
N LEU A 87 3.38 -13.43 -10.19
CA LEU A 87 2.19 -12.73 -9.69
C LEU A 87 0.95 -13.13 -10.47
N GLY A 88 -0.04 -13.69 -9.77
CA GLY A 88 -1.42 -13.83 -10.24
C GLY A 88 -2.20 -12.52 -10.10
N ALA A 89 -3.41 -12.50 -10.66
CA ALA A 89 -4.28 -11.32 -10.55
C ALA A 89 -5.11 -11.43 -9.25
N LEU A 90 -5.03 -10.42 -8.39
CA LEU A 90 -5.98 -10.28 -7.30
C LEU A 90 -7.22 -9.52 -7.82
N THR A 91 -8.32 -10.24 -8.02
CA THR A 91 -9.57 -9.69 -8.57
C THR A 91 -10.64 -9.63 -7.48
N ARG A 92 -11.40 -8.54 -7.41
CA ARG A 92 -12.55 -8.45 -6.51
C ARG A 92 -13.75 -9.13 -7.15
N SER A 93 -14.12 -10.30 -6.65
CA SER A 93 -15.33 -11.04 -7.04
C SER A 93 -16.32 -10.99 -5.88
N ASP A 94 -17.54 -10.52 -6.13
CA ASP A 94 -18.64 -10.48 -5.14
C ASP A 94 -18.28 -9.80 -3.81
N GLY A 95 -17.48 -8.72 -3.87
CA GLY A 95 -17.08 -7.96 -2.68
C GLY A 95 -15.96 -8.61 -1.85
N ARG A 96 -15.45 -9.78 -2.24
CA ARG A 96 -14.27 -10.42 -1.65
C ARG A 96 -13.08 -10.37 -2.61
N TRP A 97 -11.89 -10.24 -2.06
CA TRP A 97 -10.66 -10.36 -2.84
C TRP A 97 -10.42 -11.84 -3.14
N ALA A 98 -10.35 -12.19 -4.43
CA ALA A 98 -10.07 -13.52 -4.92
C ALA A 98 -8.77 -13.51 -5.73
N GLN A 99 -7.84 -14.40 -5.38
CA GLN A 99 -6.62 -14.62 -6.14
C GLN A 99 -6.97 -15.50 -7.33
N LYS A 100 -6.69 -15.02 -8.55
CA LYS A 100 -6.98 -15.75 -9.79
C LYS A 100 -5.70 -16.03 -10.57
N GLY A 101 -5.51 -17.30 -10.89
CA GLY A 101 -4.47 -17.77 -11.81
C GLY A 101 -3.10 -17.99 -11.17
N VAL A 102 -3.01 -18.04 -9.84
CA VAL A 102 -1.78 -18.50 -9.17
C VAL A 102 -1.64 -20.01 -9.29
N ASP A 103 -2.71 -20.76 -9.05
CA ASP A 103 -2.70 -22.23 -9.07
C ASP A 103 -2.37 -22.76 -10.47
N ALA A 104 -2.95 -22.12 -11.50
CA ALA A 104 -2.60 -22.40 -12.90
C ALA A 104 -1.13 -22.10 -13.22
N ALA A 105 -0.54 -21.04 -12.66
CA ALA A 105 0.86 -20.69 -12.87
C ALA A 105 1.79 -21.67 -12.13
N MET A 106 1.42 -22.09 -10.92
CA MET A 106 2.14 -23.11 -10.14
C MET A 106 2.11 -24.45 -10.86
N HIS A 107 0.94 -24.91 -11.30
CA HIS A 107 0.78 -26.13 -12.07
C HIS A 107 1.65 -26.12 -13.35
N ALA A 108 1.62 -25.01 -14.10
CA ALA A 108 2.41 -24.87 -15.31
C ALA A 108 3.93 -24.95 -15.03
N GLU A 109 4.42 -24.22 -14.03
CA GLU A 109 5.85 -24.22 -13.68
C GLU A 109 6.28 -25.60 -13.15
N LEU A 110 5.48 -26.25 -12.29
CA LEU A 110 5.73 -27.61 -11.81
C LEU A 110 5.87 -28.61 -12.96
N THR A 111 4.91 -28.59 -13.89
CA THR A 111 4.90 -29.49 -15.05
C THR A 111 6.09 -29.22 -15.97
N GLU A 112 6.43 -27.94 -16.20
CA GLU A 112 7.54 -27.55 -17.06
C GLU A 112 8.91 -27.96 -16.49
N LEU A 113 9.12 -27.75 -15.18
CA LEU A 113 10.33 -28.18 -14.48
C LEU A 113 10.52 -29.69 -14.56
N ALA A 114 9.44 -30.45 -14.31
CA ALA A 114 9.48 -31.90 -14.35
C ALA A 114 9.72 -32.43 -15.78
N ARG A 115 8.98 -31.92 -16.76
CA ARG A 115 9.11 -32.31 -18.17
C ARG A 115 10.52 -32.08 -18.72
N ASN A 116 11.14 -30.96 -18.34
CA ASN A 116 12.49 -30.62 -18.77
C ASN A 116 13.58 -31.29 -17.92
N ARG A 117 13.21 -32.08 -16.89
CA ARG A 117 14.13 -32.69 -15.93
C ARG A 117 15.09 -31.66 -15.32
N ALA A 118 14.55 -30.49 -14.97
CA ALA A 118 15.33 -29.38 -14.43
C ALA A 118 15.79 -29.64 -12.98
N CYS A 119 15.05 -30.48 -12.26
CA CYS A 119 15.25 -30.88 -10.87
C CYS A 119 14.91 -32.37 -10.68
N SER A 120 15.48 -32.98 -9.65
CA SER A 120 15.15 -34.32 -9.17
C SER A 120 14.03 -34.27 -8.12
N ASP A 121 14.00 -33.18 -7.34
CA ASP A 121 13.11 -33.01 -6.20
C ASP A 121 12.38 -31.67 -6.28
N VAL A 122 11.11 -31.67 -5.91
CA VAL A 122 10.32 -30.46 -5.76
C VAL A 122 9.72 -30.41 -4.36
N VAL A 123 9.98 -29.30 -3.66
CA VAL A 123 9.27 -28.94 -2.46
C VAL A 123 8.07 -28.07 -2.84
N LEU A 124 6.87 -28.53 -2.48
CA LEU A 124 5.62 -27.83 -2.73
C LEU A 124 5.05 -27.33 -1.39
N VAL A 125 4.95 -26.01 -1.22
CA VAL A 125 4.34 -25.39 -0.04
C VAL A 125 2.94 -24.89 -0.44
N THR A 126 1.92 -25.69 -0.18
CA THR A 126 0.52 -25.39 -0.52
C THR A 126 -0.45 -26.23 0.32
N GLY A 127 -1.71 -25.82 0.37
CA GLY A 127 -2.83 -26.61 0.87
C GLY A 127 -3.92 -26.87 -0.17
N ASP A 128 -3.76 -26.36 -1.40
CA ASP A 128 -4.79 -26.41 -2.44
C ASP A 128 -4.75 -27.74 -3.20
N GLY A 129 -5.90 -28.42 -3.24
CA GLY A 129 -6.08 -29.67 -3.99
C GLY A 129 -6.04 -29.49 -5.50
N ASP A 130 -6.24 -28.27 -6.01
CA ASP A 130 -6.21 -27.97 -7.45
C ASP A 130 -4.83 -28.23 -8.10
N LEU A 131 -3.77 -28.35 -7.29
CA LEU A 131 -2.42 -28.68 -7.74
C LEU A 131 -2.17 -30.19 -7.91
N LEU A 132 -3.10 -31.05 -7.49
CA LEU A 132 -2.96 -32.51 -7.59
C LEU A 132 -2.62 -33.00 -9.02
N PRO A 133 -3.26 -32.51 -10.10
CA PRO A 133 -2.90 -32.94 -11.46
C PRO A 133 -1.44 -32.60 -11.82
N GLY A 134 -0.93 -31.47 -11.34
CA GLY A 134 0.44 -31.04 -11.59
C GLY A 134 1.45 -31.90 -10.81
N LEU A 135 1.10 -32.26 -9.56
CA LEU A 135 1.89 -33.15 -8.72
C LEU A 135 1.99 -34.55 -9.35
N MET A 136 0.86 -35.14 -9.75
CA MET A 136 0.84 -36.44 -10.44
C MET A 136 1.71 -36.40 -11.70
N SER A 137 1.57 -35.35 -12.52
CA SER A 137 2.38 -35.20 -13.73
C SER A 137 3.88 -35.07 -13.42
N ALA A 138 4.27 -34.38 -12.34
CA ALA A 138 5.67 -34.29 -11.94
C ALA A 138 6.25 -35.68 -11.59
N LYS A 139 5.49 -36.48 -10.83
CA LYS A 139 5.88 -37.86 -10.47
C LYS A 139 5.99 -38.77 -11.68
N GLU A 140 5.10 -38.66 -12.66
CA GLU A 140 5.21 -39.40 -13.94
C GLU A 140 6.52 -39.11 -14.68
N HIS A 141 7.09 -37.91 -14.51
CA HIS A 141 8.38 -37.54 -15.08
C HIS A 141 9.58 -37.93 -14.20
N GLY A 142 9.35 -38.60 -13.07
CA GLY A 142 10.36 -39.10 -12.16
C GLY A 142 10.94 -38.06 -11.21
N VAL A 143 10.16 -37.03 -10.87
CA VAL A 143 10.48 -36.04 -9.84
C VAL A 143 9.87 -36.46 -8.52
N ALA A 144 10.66 -36.47 -7.44
CA ALA A 144 10.17 -36.68 -6.08
C ALA A 144 9.51 -35.41 -5.55
N VAL A 145 8.32 -35.51 -4.96
CA VAL A 145 7.55 -34.37 -4.48
C VAL A 145 7.40 -34.39 -2.96
N HIS A 146 7.94 -33.35 -2.33
CA HIS A 146 7.92 -33.08 -0.90
C HIS A 146 6.84 -32.04 -0.60
N LEU A 147 5.72 -32.45 0.00
CA LEU A 147 4.63 -31.55 0.37
C LEU A 147 4.84 -30.96 1.77
N TRP A 148 4.94 -29.65 1.86
CA TRP A 148 5.09 -28.94 3.14
C TRP A 148 3.81 -28.23 3.54
N ALA A 149 3.36 -28.50 4.76
CA ALA A 149 2.21 -27.93 5.43
C ALA A 149 2.64 -26.90 6.47
N VAL A 150 1.82 -25.90 6.76
CA VAL A 150 1.96 -25.12 7.99
C VAL A 150 1.08 -25.74 9.06
N GLN A 151 1.60 -25.86 10.29
CA GLN A 151 0.81 -26.33 11.43
C GLN A 151 -0.48 -25.51 11.57
N ALA A 152 -1.62 -26.19 11.66
CA ALA A 152 -2.89 -25.52 11.89
C ALA A 152 -3.06 -25.12 13.36
N ALA A 153 -3.79 -24.02 13.60
CA ALA A 153 -4.03 -23.48 14.93
C ALA A 153 -4.82 -24.45 15.82
N ASP A 154 -5.84 -25.10 15.26
CA ASP A 154 -6.79 -25.95 15.99
C ASP A 154 -6.43 -27.45 15.96
N GLY A 155 -5.30 -27.80 15.32
CA GLY A 155 -4.89 -29.18 15.09
C GLY A 155 -5.57 -29.87 13.89
N ASP A 156 -6.55 -29.22 13.27
CA ASP A 156 -7.22 -29.69 12.05
C ASP A 156 -6.33 -29.58 10.80
N TYR A 157 -6.52 -30.45 9.81
CA TYR A 157 -5.74 -30.42 8.58
C TYR A 157 -6.12 -29.22 7.69
N ASN A 158 -5.13 -28.47 7.20
CA ASN A 158 -5.30 -27.34 6.29
C ASN A 158 -4.81 -27.65 4.87
N GLN A 159 -4.74 -28.92 4.49
CA GLN A 159 -4.31 -29.41 3.19
C GLN A 159 -5.30 -30.43 2.64
N SER A 160 -5.43 -30.49 1.32
CA SER A 160 -6.17 -31.55 0.63
C SER A 160 -5.62 -32.94 0.98
N GLU A 161 -6.51 -33.87 1.35
CA GLU A 161 -6.18 -35.27 1.66
C GLU A 161 -5.60 -35.99 0.44
N ASP A 162 -6.16 -35.75 -0.75
CA ASP A 162 -5.68 -36.36 -2.00
C ASP A 162 -4.25 -35.89 -2.33
N LEU A 163 -3.95 -34.62 -2.07
CA LEU A 163 -2.61 -34.07 -2.29
C LEU A 163 -1.59 -34.70 -1.33
N VAL A 164 -1.99 -34.90 -0.07
CA VAL A 164 -1.18 -35.59 0.95
C VAL A 164 -0.95 -37.05 0.58
N ALA A 165 -1.98 -37.74 0.07
CA ALA A 165 -1.90 -39.14 -0.31
C ALA A 165 -0.99 -39.36 -1.54
N GLU A 166 -0.95 -38.39 -2.46
CA GLU A 166 -0.13 -38.50 -3.68
C GLU A 166 1.32 -38.02 -3.48
N ALA A 167 1.62 -37.15 -2.51
CA ALA A 167 2.99 -36.70 -2.26
C ALA A 167 3.91 -37.85 -1.80
N ASP A 168 5.19 -37.80 -2.19
CA ASP A 168 6.19 -38.81 -1.78
C ASP A 168 6.59 -38.64 -0.32
N GLU A 169 6.74 -37.38 0.11
CA GLU A 169 7.04 -37.01 1.48
C GLU A 169 6.12 -35.88 1.95
N ARG A 170 5.76 -35.89 3.23
CA ARG A 170 5.01 -34.82 3.87
C ARG A 170 5.71 -34.30 5.09
N ARG A 171 5.78 -32.97 5.21
CA ARG A 171 6.29 -32.29 6.40
C ARG A 171 5.38 -31.19 6.89
N VAL A 172 5.34 -31.02 8.21
CA VAL A 172 4.66 -29.90 8.86
C VAL A 172 5.70 -28.91 9.39
N LEU A 173 5.56 -27.65 8.98
CA LEU A 173 6.28 -26.50 9.50
C LEU A 173 5.57 -26.05 10.79
N ASP A 174 6.20 -26.34 11.92
CA ASP A 174 5.62 -26.08 13.24
C ASP A 174 5.68 -24.60 13.63
N ARG A 175 5.01 -24.28 14.74
CA ARG A 175 5.03 -22.92 15.29
C ARG A 175 6.45 -22.42 15.57
N ALA A 176 7.36 -23.28 16.03
CA ALA A 176 8.72 -22.87 16.37
C ALA A 176 9.56 -22.52 15.12
N TRP A 177 9.27 -23.16 13.99
CA TRP A 177 9.84 -22.82 12.69
C TRP A 177 9.26 -21.50 12.18
N ILE A 178 7.92 -21.36 12.20
CA ILE A 178 7.25 -20.15 11.69
C ILE A 178 7.64 -18.89 12.47
N THR A 179 7.78 -18.96 13.80
CA THR A 179 8.11 -17.79 14.64
C THR A 179 9.52 -17.23 14.46
N GLN A 180 10.41 -17.95 13.78
CA GLN A 180 11.75 -17.47 13.46
C GLN A 180 11.72 -16.33 12.43
N ALA A 181 10.79 -16.37 11.48
CA ALA A 181 10.63 -15.35 10.43
C ALA A 181 9.33 -14.55 10.51
N VAL A 182 8.28 -15.08 11.15
CA VAL A 182 6.95 -14.45 11.19
C VAL A 182 6.59 -14.10 12.62
N ARG A 183 6.09 -12.89 12.85
CA ARG A 183 5.60 -12.43 14.15
C ARG A 183 4.17 -11.95 14.03
N ALA A 184 3.35 -12.20 15.04
CA ALA A 184 2.04 -11.57 15.14
C ALA A 184 2.23 -10.06 15.38
N LYS A 185 1.47 -9.24 14.67
CA LYS A 185 1.37 -7.80 14.91
C LYS A 185 0.42 -7.62 16.09
N GLU A 186 0.92 -7.10 17.21
CA GLU A 186 0.06 -6.73 18.33
C GLU A 186 -0.85 -5.58 17.88
N THR A 187 -2.12 -5.86 17.61
CA THR A 187 -3.15 -4.83 17.73
C THR A 187 -3.23 -4.48 19.20
N GLY A 188 -2.76 -3.27 19.55
CA GLY A 188 -2.63 -2.80 20.92
C GLY A 188 -3.75 -3.31 21.82
N GLY A 189 -3.35 -3.89 22.95
CA GLY A 189 -4.26 -4.21 24.03
C GLY A 189 -5.14 -3.02 24.34
N ALA A 190 -6.39 -3.32 24.72
CA ALA A 190 -7.33 -2.33 25.23
C ALA A 190 -6.57 -1.35 26.13
N CYS A 191 -6.57 -0.07 25.74
CA CYS A 191 -6.02 1.00 26.55
C CYS A 191 -6.69 0.89 27.92
N ALA A 192 -5.96 0.43 28.94
CA ALA A 192 -6.37 0.66 30.31
C ALA A 192 -6.53 2.18 30.43
N PRO A 193 -7.67 2.71 30.91
CA PRO A 193 -7.90 4.15 30.93
C PRO A 193 -6.82 4.77 31.81
N THR A 194 -5.86 5.45 31.20
CA THR A 194 -4.92 6.31 31.89
C THR A 194 -5.76 7.33 32.66
N PRO A 195 -5.58 7.50 33.99
CA PRO A 195 -6.32 8.51 34.73
C PRO A 195 -5.93 9.87 34.16
N VAL A 196 -6.86 10.46 33.40
CA VAL A 196 -6.69 11.77 32.78
C VAL A 196 -6.78 12.81 33.90
N THR A 197 -5.64 13.30 34.39
CA THR A 197 -5.60 14.61 35.02
C THR A 197 -5.78 15.65 33.91
N ARG A 198 -7.04 16.04 33.66
CA ARG A 198 -7.40 17.09 32.71
C ARG A 198 -6.87 18.45 33.19
N PRO A 199 -6.18 19.23 32.35
CA PRO A 199 -6.32 20.68 32.37
C PRO A 199 -7.67 21.06 31.77
N GLU A 200 -8.30 22.05 32.38
CA GLU A 200 -9.72 22.40 32.31
C GLU A 200 -10.12 23.11 31.00
N ILE A 201 -10.39 22.35 29.94
CA ILE A 201 -10.95 22.89 28.67
C ILE A 201 -12.49 23.04 28.75
N ALA A 202 -13.15 22.36 29.71
CA ALA A 202 -14.60 22.41 29.89
C ALA A 202 -15.12 23.78 30.41
N ALA A 203 -14.28 24.57 31.08
CA ALA A 203 -14.65 25.90 31.56
C ALA A 203 -14.79 26.93 30.42
N ILE A 204 -14.05 26.76 29.32
CA ILE A 204 -14.06 27.69 28.18
C ILE A 204 -15.32 27.50 27.31
N LEU A 205 -15.82 26.28 27.19
CA LEU A 205 -17.02 25.96 26.41
C LEU A 205 -18.34 26.23 27.16
N SER A 206 -18.28 26.57 28.45
CA SER A 206 -19.45 26.83 29.30
C SER A 206 -19.68 28.33 29.56
N ALA A 207 -18.89 29.21 28.96
CA ALA A 207 -19.08 30.65 29.08
C ALA A 207 -20.30 31.10 28.25
N PRO A 208 -21.23 31.91 28.81
CA PRO A 208 -22.37 32.44 28.05
C PRO A 208 -21.90 33.31 26.89
N LEU A 209 -22.37 33.02 25.67
CA LEU A 209 -22.13 33.85 24.49
C LEU A 209 -22.83 35.22 24.65
N PRO A 210 -22.19 36.34 24.29
CA PRO A 210 -22.82 37.66 24.33
C PRO A 210 -24.00 37.77 23.33
N GLU A 211 -25.08 38.46 23.72
CA GLU A 211 -26.33 38.63 22.97
C GLU A 211 -26.16 39.11 21.52
N SER A 212 -25.05 39.76 21.20
CA SER A 212 -24.70 40.21 19.85
C SER A 212 -24.49 39.06 18.84
N ALA A 213 -24.08 37.87 19.31
CA ALA A 213 -23.86 36.70 18.45
C ALA A 213 -25.16 35.98 18.05
N LEU A 214 -26.18 36.00 18.92
CA LEU A 214 -27.51 35.43 18.67
C LEU A 214 -28.31 36.26 17.66
N ALA A 215 -28.24 37.60 17.77
CA ALA A 215 -28.88 38.51 16.81
C ALA A 215 -28.30 38.35 15.38
N ALA A 216 -26.98 38.20 15.25
CA ALA A 216 -26.32 38.00 13.96
C ALA A 216 -26.63 36.64 13.30
N SER A 217 -26.98 35.62 14.11
CA SER A 217 -27.38 34.30 13.61
C SER A 217 -28.83 34.30 13.10
N ALA A 218 -29.73 35.02 13.78
CA ALA A 218 -31.13 35.18 13.38
C ALA A 218 -31.29 36.01 12.08
N GLU A 219 -30.46 37.05 11.87
CA GLU A 219 -30.42 37.78 10.60
C GLU A 219 -29.91 36.92 9.43
N ARG A 220 -28.95 36.01 9.67
CA ARG A 220 -28.45 35.10 8.63
C ARG A 220 -29.48 34.04 8.23
N ALA A 221 -30.24 33.51 9.19
CA ALA A 221 -31.31 32.54 8.93
C ALA A 221 -32.49 33.14 8.14
N SER A 222 -32.89 34.38 8.45
CA SER A 222 -33.98 35.07 7.73
C SER A 222 -33.60 35.48 6.31
N ARG A 223 -32.31 35.77 6.05
CA ARG A 223 -31.79 36.08 4.72
C ARG A 223 -31.70 34.84 3.81
N ALA A 224 -31.42 33.66 4.38
CA ALA A 224 -31.44 32.39 3.68
C ALA A 224 -32.87 31.99 3.27
N ALA A 225 -33.84 32.15 4.16
CA ALA A 225 -35.25 31.84 3.87
C ALA A 225 -35.86 32.71 2.74
N ARG A 226 -35.43 33.98 2.62
CA ARG A 226 -35.86 34.87 1.53
C ARG A 226 -35.24 34.53 0.17
N ALA A 227 -34.07 33.88 0.15
CA ALA A 227 -33.41 33.45 -1.09
C ALA A 227 -33.96 32.12 -1.64
N GLU A 228 -34.67 31.35 -0.81
CA GLU A 228 -35.35 30.11 -1.18
C GLU A 228 -36.72 30.40 -1.83
N ALA A 229 -37.46 31.38 -1.31
CA ALA A 229 -38.80 31.75 -1.80
C ALA A 229 -38.82 32.37 -3.21
N ALA A 230 -37.71 32.94 -3.67
CA ALA A 230 -37.60 33.57 -5.00
C ALA A 230 -37.30 32.58 -6.14
N ARG A 231 -37.09 31.28 -5.85
CA ARG A 231 -36.73 30.26 -6.85
C ARG A 231 -37.91 29.37 -7.29
N THR A 232 -39.11 29.60 -6.78
CA THR A 232 -40.26 28.69 -6.95
C THR A 232 -41.35 29.21 -7.90
N GLU A 233 -41.12 30.32 -8.62
CA GLU A 233 -42.07 30.89 -9.58
C GLU A 233 -41.55 30.88 -11.03
N GLU A 234 -41.15 29.73 -11.58
CA GLU A 234 -41.15 29.58 -13.05
C GLU A 234 -41.06 28.10 -13.49
N THR A 235 -42.19 27.39 -13.63
CA THR A 235 -42.38 26.39 -14.70
C THR A 235 -43.83 25.87 -14.76
N ALA A 236 -44.48 26.04 -15.91
CA ALA A 236 -45.74 25.37 -16.29
C ALA A 236 -45.49 24.47 -17.52
N PRO A 237 -46.19 23.32 -17.71
CA PRO A 237 -45.94 22.39 -18.81
C PRO A 237 -47.01 22.45 -19.92
N PRO A 238 -46.74 21.85 -21.10
CA PRO A 238 -47.80 21.30 -21.95
C PRO A 238 -47.61 19.80 -22.30
N PRO A 239 -48.64 19.13 -22.88
CA PRO A 239 -48.94 17.73 -22.60
C PRO A 239 -48.68 16.71 -23.73
N ASP A 240 -48.93 15.47 -23.34
CA ASP A 240 -48.80 14.12 -23.91
C ASP A 240 -49.48 13.82 -25.26
N ALA A 241 -48.92 12.85 -26.01
CA ALA A 241 -49.63 11.96 -26.95
C ALA A 241 -48.75 10.73 -27.34
N GLY A 242 -49.19 9.51 -27.01
CA GLY A 242 -48.55 8.23 -27.37
C GLY A 242 -48.95 7.67 -28.77
N PRO A 243 -49.03 6.34 -28.96
CA PRO A 243 -47.97 5.32 -28.92
C PRO A 243 -47.95 4.41 -30.20
N ALA A 244 -46.87 3.65 -30.50
CA ALA A 244 -46.90 2.50 -31.44
C ALA A 244 -45.65 1.59 -31.41
N ALA A 245 -45.83 0.34 -31.84
CA ALA A 245 -45.07 -0.91 -31.62
C ALA A 245 -43.96 -1.24 -32.70
N PRO A 246 -43.23 -2.39 -32.62
CA PRO A 246 -41.92 -2.71 -33.29
C PRO A 246 -42.01 -3.68 -34.52
N PRO A 247 -40.95 -4.43 -34.94
CA PRO A 247 -39.65 -4.15 -35.64
C PRO A 247 -39.68 -4.74 -37.12
N PRO A 248 -38.60 -5.02 -37.93
CA PRO A 248 -37.49 -5.99 -37.69
C PRO A 248 -36.09 -5.81 -38.41
N HIS A 249 -35.12 -6.60 -37.93
CA HIS A 249 -33.94 -7.28 -38.53
C HIS A 249 -33.20 -6.79 -39.80
N SER A 250 -31.84 -6.80 -39.76
CA SER A 250 -31.02 -7.69 -40.62
C SER A 250 -29.54 -7.77 -40.20
N HIS A 251 -28.94 -8.93 -40.50
CA HIS A 251 -27.66 -9.49 -40.10
C HIS A 251 -26.44 -8.93 -40.86
N GLY A 252 -25.24 -9.07 -40.28
CA GLY A 252 -23.99 -8.92 -41.04
C GLY A 252 -22.72 -9.10 -40.20
N THR A 253 -22.11 -10.27 -40.33
CA THR A 253 -20.94 -10.82 -39.63
C THR A 253 -19.57 -10.17 -39.89
N LYS A 254 -18.70 -10.25 -38.86
CA LYS A 254 -17.23 -10.53 -38.84
C LYS A 254 -16.24 -9.56 -39.53
N GLY A 255 -15.23 -9.15 -38.76
CA GLY A 255 -13.90 -8.79 -39.28
C GLY A 255 -13.07 -7.92 -38.34
N VAL A 256 -12.03 -8.49 -37.74
CA VAL A 256 -11.02 -7.77 -36.93
C VAL A 256 -10.10 -6.98 -37.88
N PRO A 257 -9.84 -5.66 -37.68
CA PRO A 257 -8.85 -4.94 -38.47
C PRO A 257 -7.46 -5.02 -37.83
N THR A 258 -6.45 -5.32 -38.66
CA THR A 258 -5.03 -5.31 -38.27
C THR A 258 -4.40 -3.93 -38.49
N PRO A 259 -3.24 -3.62 -37.86
CA PRO A 259 -2.74 -2.25 -37.65
C PRO A 259 -2.21 -1.47 -38.86
N LYS A 260 -2.61 -1.80 -40.10
CA LYS A 260 -1.99 -1.27 -41.32
C LYS A 260 -2.88 -0.33 -42.15
N ASP A 261 -4.16 -0.19 -41.79
CA ASP A 261 -5.13 0.63 -42.56
C ASP A 261 -5.29 2.08 -42.03
N LEU A 262 -4.49 2.50 -41.04
CA LEU A 262 -4.55 3.84 -40.45
C LEU A 262 -3.42 4.79 -40.87
N ALA A 263 -2.46 4.35 -41.70
CA ALA A 263 -1.24 5.12 -42.01
C ALA A 263 -1.19 5.71 -43.44
N GLY A 264 -2.34 5.96 -44.09
CA GLY A 264 -2.40 6.34 -45.50
C GLY A 264 -2.77 7.79 -45.83
N THR A 265 -3.33 8.58 -44.90
CA THR A 265 -3.98 9.85 -45.26
C THR A 265 -3.32 11.07 -44.60
N LEU A 266 -2.02 11.26 -44.85
CA LEU A 266 -1.32 12.52 -44.54
C LEU A 266 -0.34 12.91 -45.66
N ARG A 267 -0.84 13.59 -46.70
CA ARG A 267 -0.12 14.65 -47.46
C ARG A 267 -1.15 15.69 -47.95
N GLY A 268 -0.97 16.94 -47.52
CA GLY A 268 -1.95 18.04 -47.59
C GLY A 268 -2.22 18.65 -48.98
N PRO A 269 -2.97 19.77 -49.05
CA PRO A 269 -2.30 21.07 -48.91
C PRO A 269 -3.07 22.20 -48.16
N VAL A 270 -2.26 23.03 -47.50
CA VAL A 270 -2.31 24.49 -47.24
C VAL A 270 -3.64 25.26 -47.37
N GLY A 271 -4.06 25.92 -46.28
CA GLY A 271 -5.02 27.04 -46.34
C GLY A 271 -5.51 27.56 -44.98
N GLN A 272 -5.07 28.78 -44.64
CA GLN A 272 -5.67 29.78 -43.73
C GLN A 272 -5.49 29.65 -42.20
N ALA A 273 -5.20 30.82 -41.63
CA ALA A 273 -4.80 31.07 -40.25
C ALA A 273 -6.02 31.19 -39.32
N GLU A 274 -6.04 30.39 -38.26
CA GLU A 274 -6.89 30.61 -37.08
C GLU A 274 -6.07 30.39 -35.79
N ARG A 275 -6.43 31.18 -34.77
CA ARG A 275 -5.80 31.30 -33.44
C ARG A 275 -5.47 29.95 -32.78
N PRO A 276 -4.39 29.86 -31.99
CA PRO A 276 -4.12 28.66 -31.21
C PRO A 276 -5.25 28.43 -30.17
N PRO A 277 -5.82 27.23 -30.08
CA PRO A 277 -6.70 26.87 -28.97
C PRO A 277 -5.89 26.78 -27.67
N ALA A 278 -6.51 27.20 -26.57
CA ALA A 278 -5.96 27.11 -25.23
C ALA A 278 -5.53 25.66 -24.89
N PRO A 279 -4.43 25.46 -24.15
CA PRO A 279 -3.99 24.13 -23.76
C PRO A 279 -5.06 23.48 -22.88
N GLN A 280 -5.59 22.34 -23.33
CA GLN A 280 -6.38 21.47 -22.47
C GLN A 280 -5.48 20.97 -21.33
N PRO A 281 -5.91 21.01 -20.06
CA PRO A 281 -5.08 20.55 -18.97
C PRO A 281 -4.85 19.04 -19.08
N ALA A 282 -3.59 18.64 -19.19
CA ALA A 282 -3.14 17.30 -18.87
C ALA A 282 -3.72 16.89 -17.50
N ALA A 283 -4.10 15.62 -17.35
CA ALA A 283 -4.62 15.05 -16.11
C ALA A 283 -3.67 15.37 -14.94
N THR A 284 -3.93 16.49 -14.26
CA THR A 284 -3.14 16.94 -13.12
C THR A 284 -3.60 16.10 -11.94
N LEU A 285 -2.74 15.17 -11.54
CA LEU A 285 -2.83 14.49 -10.25
C LEU A 285 -3.12 15.56 -9.18
N ARG A 286 -4.28 15.47 -8.53
CA ARG A 286 -4.67 16.40 -7.47
C ARG A 286 -4.05 15.93 -6.16
N TRP A 287 -2.88 16.49 -5.87
CA TRP A 287 -2.12 16.22 -4.66
C TRP A 287 -2.63 16.99 -3.43
N SER A 288 -3.54 17.95 -3.57
CA SER A 288 -4.14 18.66 -2.44
C SER A 288 -5.50 18.08 -2.05
N SER A 289 -5.67 17.83 -0.74
CA SER A 289 -6.98 17.57 -0.14
C SER A 289 -7.52 18.90 0.39
N ASP A 290 -8.24 19.63 -0.46
CA ASP A 290 -8.92 20.88 -0.05
C ASP A 290 -10.40 20.63 0.31
N ARG A 291 -10.80 19.38 0.58
CA ARG A 291 -12.19 19.08 0.96
C ARG A 291 -12.41 19.37 2.44
N GLY A 292 -13.04 20.52 2.73
CA GLY A 292 -13.74 20.77 4.00
C GLY A 292 -13.36 22.02 4.78
N TRP A 293 -12.42 22.84 4.31
CA TRP A 293 -12.02 24.07 5.00
C TRP A 293 -12.08 25.28 4.06
N VAL A 294 -12.80 26.31 4.49
CA VAL A 294 -13.01 27.54 3.71
C VAL A 294 -11.65 28.18 3.41
N GLU A 295 -11.33 28.39 2.14
CA GLU A 295 -10.18 29.19 1.71
C GLU A 295 -10.24 30.55 2.40
N ARG A 296 -9.25 30.82 3.26
CA ARG A 296 -9.02 32.18 3.74
C ARG A 296 -8.47 32.96 2.54
N GLY A 297 -9.34 33.71 1.88
CA GLY A 297 -9.07 34.42 0.64
C GLY A 297 -7.73 35.17 0.64
N GLY A 298 -6.84 34.72 -0.24
CA GLY A 298 -5.57 35.33 -0.58
C GLY A 298 -5.21 34.94 -2.02
N PRO A 299 -4.39 35.74 -2.73
CA PRO A 299 -4.12 35.51 -4.15
C PRO A 299 -3.48 34.12 -4.38
N LEU A 300 -3.71 33.54 -5.56
CA LEU A 300 -3.16 32.24 -5.98
C LEU A 300 -1.62 32.23 -5.87
N GLY A 301 -1.12 31.80 -4.72
CA GLY A 301 0.31 31.71 -4.40
C GLY A 301 0.52 31.53 -2.90
N GLU A 302 1.41 30.62 -2.52
CA GLU A 302 1.80 30.44 -1.11
C GLU A 302 2.36 31.76 -0.52
N PRO A 303 2.06 32.10 0.74
CA PRO A 303 2.68 33.25 1.39
C PRO A 303 4.23 33.11 1.37
N ALA A 304 4.94 34.23 1.18
CA ALA A 304 6.40 34.25 1.02
C ALA A 304 7.16 33.56 2.18
N GLU A 305 6.53 33.52 3.37
CA GLU A 305 7.05 32.86 4.56
C GLU A 305 7.07 31.32 4.43
N THR A 306 6.07 30.69 3.80
CA THR A 306 6.04 29.24 3.57
C THR A 306 6.93 28.81 2.40
N ALA A 307 7.18 29.70 1.43
CA ALA A 307 8.09 29.45 0.32
C ALA A 307 9.56 29.35 0.77
N SER A 308 9.90 29.85 1.97
CA SER A 308 11.26 29.85 2.51
C SER A 308 11.74 28.51 3.06
N LEU A 309 10.83 27.55 3.32
CA LEU A 309 11.20 26.24 3.84
C LEU A 309 11.78 25.35 2.73
N PRO A 310 13.00 24.79 2.90
CA PRO A 310 13.59 23.91 1.89
C PRO A 310 12.87 22.55 1.85
N THR A 311 12.73 21.98 0.66
CA THR A 311 12.14 20.64 0.47
C THR A 311 13.19 19.55 0.69
N LEU A 312 12.80 18.32 1.01
CA LEU A 312 13.73 17.21 1.21
C LEU A 312 14.60 16.97 -0.04
N ALA A 313 14.04 17.08 -1.25
CA ALA A 313 14.77 16.98 -2.50
C ALA A 313 15.87 18.05 -2.65
N GLN A 314 15.68 19.25 -2.10
CA GLN A 314 16.69 20.31 -2.12
C GLN A 314 17.82 20.04 -1.12
N LEU A 315 17.50 19.39 0.00
CA LEU A 315 18.44 19.04 1.05
C LEU A 315 19.21 17.73 0.78
N THR A 316 18.91 17.02 -0.31
CA THR A 316 19.43 15.67 -0.56
C THR A 316 20.29 15.56 -1.82
N SER A 317 21.54 15.12 -1.64
CA SER A 317 22.45 14.78 -2.75
C SER A 317 21.94 13.56 -3.54
N ALA A 318 22.47 13.36 -4.74
CA ALA A 318 22.08 12.23 -5.59
C ALA A 318 22.49 10.87 -4.98
N GLU A 319 23.68 10.81 -4.38
CA GLU A 319 24.19 9.63 -3.68
C GLU A 319 23.33 9.30 -2.46
N GLN A 320 22.99 10.32 -1.66
CA GLN A 320 22.12 10.13 -0.49
C GLN A 320 20.71 9.69 -0.89
N ARG A 321 20.14 10.26 -1.97
CA ARG A 321 18.84 9.81 -2.52
C ARG A 321 18.86 8.36 -2.98
N TRP A 322 20.02 7.82 -3.35
CA TRP A 322 20.15 6.41 -3.69
C TRP A 322 20.22 5.54 -2.43
N ALA A 323 21.04 5.93 -1.44
CA ALA A 323 21.11 5.22 -0.15
C ALA A 323 19.76 5.20 0.59
N ASP A 324 19.06 6.34 0.65
CA ASP A 324 17.72 6.43 1.25
C ASP A 324 16.72 5.52 0.55
N ARG A 325 16.82 5.40 -0.78
CA ARG A 325 15.96 4.52 -1.57
C ARG A 325 16.20 3.06 -1.23
N GLU A 326 17.43 2.68 -0.97
CA GLU A 326 17.78 1.31 -0.58
C GLU A 326 17.26 1.01 0.83
N GLU A 327 17.43 1.95 1.76
CA GLU A 327 16.89 1.84 3.12
C GLU A 327 15.34 1.79 3.13
N ASP A 328 14.68 2.59 2.29
CA ASP A 328 13.22 2.55 2.12
C ASP A 328 12.75 1.16 1.69
N ILE A 329 13.55 0.51 0.83
CA ILE A 329 13.25 -0.83 0.34
C ILE A 329 13.53 -1.87 1.42
N THR A 330 14.51 -1.71 2.30
CA THR A 330 14.85 -2.77 3.27
C THR A 330 14.13 -2.62 4.61
N THR A 331 13.84 -1.40 5.05
CA THR A 331 13.59 -1.10 6.46
C THR A 331 12.17 -0.60 6.75
N VAL A 332 11.55 0.15 5.83
CA VAL A 332 10.26 0.82 6.08
C VAL A 332 9.09 -0.12 5.80
N GLY A 333 8.20 -0.37 6.78
CA GLY A 333 7.13 -1.37 6.69
C GLY A 333 6.02 -1.11 5.67
N GLY A 334 6.00 0.09 5.07
CA GLY A 334 4.94 0.52 4.14
C GLY A 334 3.66 0.95 4.84
N ASP A 335 3.67 1.08 6.16
CA ASP A 335 2.58 1.67 6.92
C ASP A 335 2.50 3.19 6.65
N PRO A 336 1.32 3.76 6.32
CA PRO A 336 1.20 5.18 5.98
C PRO A 336 1.73 6.11 7.06
N PHE A 337 1.50 5.79 8.34
CA PHE A 337 1.95 6.58 9.47
C PHE A 337 3.48 6.53 9.60
N GLU A 338 4.08 5.34 9.54
CA GLU A 338 5.54 5.15 9.55
C GLU A 338 6.23 5.90 8.40
N VAL A 339 5.66 5.86 7.19
CA VAL A 339 6.17 6.58 6.02
C VAL A 339 6.23 8.09 6.28
N GLY A 340 5.21 8.64 6.94
CA GLY A 340 5.19 10.03 7.39
C GLY A 340 6.31 10.37 8.36
N GLN A 341 6.58 9.48 9.33
CA GLN A 341 7.66 9.66 10.31
C GLN A 341 9.04 9.62 9.67
N VAL A 342 9.29 8.65 8.79
CA VAL A 342 10.59 8.50 8.10
C VAL A 342 10.89 9.73 7.25
N PHE A 343 9.90 10.24 6.52
CA PHE A 343 10.05 11.47 5.75
C PHE A 343 10.41 12.66 6.66
N ALA A 344 9.65 12.85 7.73
CA ALA A 344 9.87 13.95 8.68
C ALA A 344 11.26 13.87 9.33
N ARG A 345 11.68 12.69 9.79
CA ARG A 345 12.99 12.46 10.41
C ARG A 345 14.13 12.86 9.47
N ARG A 346 14.13 12.36 8.24
CA ARG A 346 15.16 12.67 7.25
C ARG A 346 15.17 14.13 6.86
N TRP A 347 14.00 14.75 6.79
CA TRP A 347 13.90 16.19 6.53
C TRP A 347 14.50 17.00 7.68
N MET A 348 14.21 16.64 8.93
CA MET A 348 14.79 17.27 10.11
C MET A 348 16.30 17.08 10.24
N GLU A 349 16.81 15.88 9.99
CA GLU A 349 18.25 15.58 10.06
C GLU A 349 19.09 16.39 9.08
N ARG A 350 18.48 16.82 7.97
CA ARG A 350 19.15 17.50 6.86
C ARG A 350 18.86 18.99 6.83
N LEU A 351 18.03 19.48 7.74
CA LEU A 351 17.76 20.90 7.85
C LEU A 351 18.98 21.62 8.43
N PRO A 352 19.52 22.63 7.73
CA PRO A 352 20.73 23.33 8.17
C PRO A 352 20.47 24.29 9.34
N GLU A 353 19.22 24.70 9.57
CA GLU A 353 18.85 25.70 10.58
C GLU A 353 17.64 25.26 11.40
N THR A 354 17.76 25.29 12.73
CA THR A 354 16.69 24.96 13.70
C THR A 354 15.53 25.96 13.66
N THR A 355 15.77 27.17 13.14
CA THR A 355 14.73 28.19 12.94
C THR A 355 13.65 27.75 11.95
N HIS A 356 13.97 26.88 10.99
CA HIS A 356 12.98 26.33 10.05
C HIS A 356 11.98 25.38 10.73
N LEU A 357 12.40 24.65 11.77
CA LEU A 357 11.50 23.78 12.54
C LEU A 357 10.53 24.58 13.40
N GLN A 358 11.02 25.65 14.05
CA GLN A 358 10.17 26.56 14.80
C GLN A 358 9.14 27.27 13.90
N LYS A 359 9.54 27.63 12.66
CA LYS A 359 8.62 28.19 11.67
C LYS A 359 7.60 27.17 11.18
N LEU A 360 7.97 25.90 11.01
CA LEU A 360 7.03 24.86 10.60
C LEU A 360 6.01 24.55 11.71
N SER A 361 6.44 24.50 12.98
CA SER A 361 5.54 24.14 14.08
C SER A 361 4.40 25.14 14.28
N THR A 362 4.58 26.43 13.94
CA THR A 362 3.49 27.43 13.98
C THR A 362 2.42 27.20 12.91
N LEU A 363 2.71 26.40 11.88
CA LEU A 363 1.79 26.09 10.80
C LEU A 363 0.90 24.87 11.10
N TYR A 364 1.14 24.17 12.22
CA TYR A 364 0.29 23.06 12.65
C TYR A 364 -1.19 23.47 12.74
N PRO A 365 -2.15 22.66 12.25
CA PRO A 365 -1.98 21.30 11.71
C PRO A 365 -1.70 21.22 10.20
N ARG A 366 -1.45 22.35 9.52
CA ARG A 366 -1.31 22.40 8.05
C ARG A 366 0.14 22.30 7.61
N ILE A 367 0.44 21.29 6.80
CA ILE A 367 1.75 21.16 6.15
C ILE A 367 1.78 22.11 4.92
N PRO A 368 2.85 22.90 4.71
CA PRO A 368 3.02 23.69 3.49
C PRO A 368 2.86 22.84 2.23
N HIS A 369 2.20 23.34 1.18
CA HIS A 369 1.82 22.52 0.02
C HIS A 369 3.04 21.94 -0.71
N ARG A 370 4.16 22.68 -0.76
CA ARG A 370 5.40 22.14 -1.36
C ARG A 370 5.95 20.92 -0.61
N ILE A 371 5.86 20.93 0.71
CA ILE A 371 6.30 19.84 1.58
C ILE A 371 5.27 18.71 1.56
N ASP A 372 3.98 19.01 1.67
CA ASP A 372 2.88 18.03 1.60
C ASP A 372 2.89 17.28 0.25
N GLY A 373 3.05 18.02 -0.85
CA GLY A 373 3.15 17.43 -2.19
C GLY A 373 4.42 16.60 -2.40
N GLU A 374 5.50 16.86 -1.67
CA GLU A 374 6.68 16.00 -1.68
C GLU A 374 6.52 14.77 -0.78
N LEU A 375 5.96 14.94 0.41
CA LEU A 375 5.61 13.88 1.35
C LEU A 375 4.69 12.84 0.69
N LEU A 376 3.65 13.28 -0.02
CA LEU A 376 2.74 12.39 -0.73
C LEU A 376 3.41 11.70 -1.93
N ARG A 377 4.27 12.40 -2.69
CA ARG A 377 5.07 11.76 -3.77
C ARG A 377 6.05 10.74 -3.22
N TYR A 378 6.63 11.00 -2.06
CA TYR A 378 7.48 10.06 -1.35
C TYR A 378 6.67 8.83 -0.91
N ALA A 379 5.50 9.04 -0.31
CA ALA A 379 4.60 7.97 0.12
C ALA A 379 4.10 7.09 -1.03
N ALA A 380 3.82 7.67 -2.20
CA ALA A 380 3.41 6.92 -3.39
C ALA A 380 4.43 5.85 -3.82
N ARG A 381 5.72 6.00 -3.48
CA ARG A 381 6.77 5.01 -3.79
C ARG A 381 6.58 3.69 -3.04
N PHE A 382 5.87 3.71 -1.91
CA PHE A 382 5.60 2.55 -1.05
C PHE A 382 4.32 1.81 -1.44
N GLY A 383 3.73 2.10 -2.60
CA GLY A 383 2.56 1.36 -3.09
C GLY A 383 1.26 1.72 -2.37
N LEU A 384 1.23 2.82 -1.62
CA LEU A 384 0.07 3.37 -0.91
C LEU A 384 -0.99 3.99 -1.85
N LEU A 385 -1.05 3.54 -3.11
CA LEU A 385 -2.00 4.03 -4.11
C LEU A 385 -3.28 3.20 -4.03
N ALA A 386 -4.42 3.88 -3.94
CA ALA A 386 -5.71 3.28 -3.69
C ALA A 386 -6.40 2.75 -4.96
N HIS A 387 -6.35 3.46 -6.11
CA HIS A 387 -7.15 3.13 -7.31
C HIS A 387 -6.54 3.61 -8.66
N LYS A 388 -7.23 3.25 -9.77
CA LYS A 388 -6.90 3.44 -11.22
C LYS A 388 -6.31 4.79 -11.66
N ASP A 389 -6.39 5.83 -10.83
CA ASP A 389 -5.90 7.17 -11.13
C ASP A 389 -4.56 7.50 -10.44
N ASP A 390 -3.84 6.49 -9.92
CA ASP A 390 -2.57 6.64 -9.18
C ASP A 390 -2.67 7.62 -7.99
N GLN A 391 -3.75 7.53 -7.21
CA GLN A 391 -3.98 8.40 -6.04
C GLN A 391 -3.91 7.63 -4.71
N ILE A 392 -3.27 8.22 -3.71
CA ILE A 392 -3.25 7.73 -2.31
C ILE A 392 -4.64 7.88 -1.68
N ASP A 393 -5.09 6.87 -0.93
CA ASP A 393 -6.38 6.89 -0.21
C ASP A 393 -6.46 8.09 0.76
N GLU A 394 -7.65 8.61 0.97
CA GLU A 394 -7.82 9.76 1.87
C GLU A 394 -7.49 9.42 3.33
N HIS A 395 -7.79 8.20 3.77
CA HIS A 395 -7.39 7.70 5.11
C HIS A 395 -5.86 7.62 5.24
N ASP A 396 -5.19 7.11 4.21
CA ASP A 396 -3.73 7.00 4.19
C ASP A 396 -3.08 8.39 4.17
N ARG A 397 -3.64 9.35 3.43
CA ARG A 397 -3.19 10.75 3.46
C ARG A 397 -3.25 11.34 4.86
N TYR A 398 -4.33 11.08 5.61
CA TYR A 398 -4.42 11.54 7.00
C TYR A 398 -3.38 10.85 7.90
N ALA A 399 -3.20 9.54 7.75
CA ALA A 399 -2.21 8.79 8.52
C ALA A 399 -0.77 9.24 8.23
N ILE A 400 -0.41 9.50 6.96
CA ILE A 400 0.89 10.04 6.56
C ILE A 400 1.15 11.40 7.21
N ARG A 401 0.18 12.32 7.15
CA ARG A 401 0.31 13.64 7.78
C ARG A 401 0.39 13.56 9.30
N ALA A 402 -0.35 12.64 9.91
CA ALA A 402 -0.28 12.39 11.35
C ALA A 402 1.09 11.87 11.78
N GLY A 403 1.68 10.96 11.00
CA GLY A 403 3.04 10.46 11.22
C GLY A 403 4.09 11.56 11.09
N PHE A 404 3.96 12.41 10.06
CA PHE A 404 4.83 13.57 9.87
C PHE A 404 4.84 14.48 11.10
N TRP A 405 3.67 14.91 11.58
CA TRP A 405 3.57 15.80 12.74
C TRP A 405 4.02 15.13 14.04
N ARG A 406 3.72 13.84 14.23
CA ARG A 406 4.19 13.09 15.42
C ARG A 406 5.71 13.16 15.54
N GLU A 407 6.44 12.95 14.45
CA GLU A 407 7.90 12.98 14.47
C GLU A 407 8.44 14.38 14.76
N ILE A 408 7.85 15.42 14.16
CA ILE A 408 8.18 16.83 14.44
C ILE A 408 7.99 17.14 15.93
N ASP A 409 6.87 16.72 16.52
CA ASP A 409 6.55 16.94 17.94
C ASP A 409 7.55 16.24 18.87
N VAL A 410 7.91 15.00 18.57
CA VAL A 410 8.89 14.22 19.35
C VAL A 410 10.25 14.93 19.36
N ARG A 411 10.69 15.45 18.22
CA ARG A 411 11.97 16.17 18.13
C ARG A 411 11.91 17.53 18.81
N ALA A 412 10.82 18.27 18.64
CA ALA A 412 10.59 19.53 19.33
C ALA A 412 10.62 19.34 20.86
N ALA A 413 9.97 18.29 21.39
CA ALA A 413 10.01 17.95 22.81
C ALA A 413 11.42 17.58 23.29
N ALA A 414 12.20 16.84 22.49
CA ALA A 414 13.57 16.47 22.81
C ALA A 414 14.52 17.69 22.84
N ASP A 415 14.35 18.66 21.95
CA ASP A 415 15.17 19.89 21.91
C ASP A 415 14.85 20.87 23.06
N HIS A 416 13.69 20.74 23.72
CA HIS A 416 13.32 21.55 24.91
C HIS A 416 13.73 20.91 26.25
N ALA A 417 14.08 19.61 26.25
CA ALA A 417 14.53 18.90 27.45
C ALA A 417 15.90 19.36 28.03
N PRO A 418 16.93 19.78 27.25
CA PRO A 418 18.23 20.12 27.81
C PRO A 418 18.30 21.50 28.50
N ALA A 419 17.24 22.33 28.40
CA ALA A 419 17.20 23.63 29.07
C ALA A 419 16.78 23.54 30.56
N ALA A 420 15.99 22.53 30.94
CA ALA A 420 15.53 22.36 32.31
C ALA A 420 16.62 21.81 33.25
N GLU A 421 17.55 20.99 32.74
CA GLU A 421 18.59 20.37 33.57
C GLU A 421 19.81 21.28 33.82
N LYS A 422 20.05 22.28 32.95
CA LYS A 422 21.09 23.30 33.19
C LYS A 422 20.66 24.39 34.17
N ALA A 423 19.37 24.70 34.26
CA ALA A 423 18.86 25.67 35.25
C ALA A 423 18.86 25.11 36.69
N ALA A 424 18.82 23.77 36.85
CA ALA A 424 18.85 23.13 38.17
C ALA A 424 20.27 23.00 38.77
N LYS A 425 21.34 23.23 38.00
CA LYS A 425 22.74 23.12 38.45
C LYS A 425 23.45 24.45 38.69
N SER A 426 22.77 25.58 38.54
CA SER A 426 23.32 26.93 38.81
C SER A 426 22.54 27.70 39.88
N GLY A 427 22.20 27.04 40.99
CA GLY A 427 21.77 27.72 42.22
C GLY A 427 23.00 28.23 42.99
N PRO A 428 23.00 29.47 43.53
CA PRO A 428 24.20 30.11 44.04
C PRO A 428 24.64 29.48 45.36
N ALA A 429 25.94 29.22 45.47
CA ALA A 429 26.62 29.03 46.74
C ALA A 429 26.96 30.41 47.33
N GLY A 430 26.58 30.62 48.60
CA GLY A 430 27.08 31.69 49.45
C GLY A 430 26.16 32.91 49.56
N GLU A 431 25.48 33.04 50.70
CA GLU A 431 26.00 33.84 51.82
C GLU A 431 25.54 33.25 53.17
#